data_AF-A0A447I9L3-F1
#
_entry.id   AF-A0A447I9L3-F1
#
_cell.length_a   1.000
_cell.length_b   1.000
_cell.length_c   1.000
_cell.angle_alpha   90.00
_cell.angle_beta   90.00
_cell.angle_gamma   90.00
#
_symmetry.space_group_name_H-M   'P 1'
#
loop_
_entity.id
_entity.type
_entity.pdbx_description
1 polymer ?
#
loop_
_entity_poly.entity_id
_entity_poly.type
_entity_poly.pdbx_seq_one_letter_code
_entity_poly.pdbx_strand_id
1 'polypeptide(L)'
;MSWISAEQALALLGTKPQTLYANVSRGRIAARPDPSDPRRSLYRRDDVERLASRHKGRPPAKAVAAEAIAWGEPVLTTAISTVRNGRLLYRGQDAARLAETATLGGVARLLWNASAEVDFAGRARALQPGMAAAYRAVAELAATDLPANGRSLTLLLRDAARTVSFLAGALAAPGTDPVHERLARQWGRPDAADPIRRALVLLAEHELNASTFAARVTASTGAPLSAAVLAGLAALSGPLHGTASQSMAGLVEEARRLGPEAAVNAHLRRGQPLPCFGHRLYLDGDVRAPALMASFVMPPHLAALAEAGERLSGEKPNIDFALTGLTAAFGLPDDAPLTIFALARSVGWLAHALEQVETGALIRPRAHYVGVEPPVE
;
A
#
# COMPACT_ATOMS: atom_id res chain seq x y z
N MET A 1 1.13 -0.61 28.01
CA MET A 1 2.15 0.46 27.87
C MET A 1 3.23 0.27 28.93
N SER A 2 4.47 0.02 28.52
CA SER A 2 5.59 -0.22 29.45
C SER A 2 6.24 1.11 29.86
N TRP A 3 6.42 1.32 31.16
CA TRP A 3 7.15 2.45 31.74
C TRP A 3 8.47 1.91 32.32
N ILE A 4 9.57 2.60 32.06
CA ILE A 4 10.93 2.14 32.37
C ILE A 4 11.68 3.16 33.23
N SER A 5 12.68 2.71 33.98
CA SER A 5 13.49 3.57 34.82
C SER A 5 14.42 4.47 34.00
N ALA A 6 14.99 5.51 34.64
CA ALA A 6 16.00 6.37 34.02
C ALA A 6 17.20 5.56 33.49
N GLU A 7 17.67 4.58 34.26
CA GLU A 7 18.81 3.71 33.89
C GLU A 7 18.50 2.90 32.63
N GLN A 8 17.30 2.29 32.57
CA GLN A 8 16.85 1.54 31.42
C GLN A 8 16.67 2.45 30.19
N ALA A 9 16.14 3.66 30.39
CA ALA A 9 15.97 4.63 29.31
C ALA A 9 17.32 5.10 28.74
N LEU A 10 18.30 5.34 29.61
CA LEU A 10 19.67 5.72 29.20
C LEU A 10 20.41 4.59 28.49
N ALA A 11 20.25 3.36 28.96
CA ALA A 11 20.80 2.18 28.31
C ALA A 11 20.23 1.99 26.90
N LEU A 12 18.93 2.21 26.72
CA LEU A 12 18.28 2.13 25.39
C LEU A 12 18.68 3.27 24.47
N LEU A 13 18.80 4.50 24.99
CA LEU A 13 19.21 5.66 24.18
C LEU A 13 20.69 5.67 23.84
N GLY A 14 21.55 5.07 24.68
CA GLY A 14 23.00 5.18 24.56
C GLY A 14 23.52 6.61 24.78
N THR A 15 22.82 7.41 25.61
CA THR A 15 23.15 8.84 25.82
C THR A 15 23.32 9.18 27.31
N LYS A 16 23.83 10.38 27.59
CA LYS A 16 23.99 10.89 28.95
C LYS A 16 22.65 11.39 29.54
N PRO A 17 22.47 11.41 30.88
CA PRO A 17 21.26 11.88 31.55
C PRO A 17 20.71 13.22 31.05
N GLN A 18 21.61 14.17 30.75
CA GLN A 18 21.25 15.50 30.24
C GLN A 18 20.42 15.41 28.94
N THR A 19 20.72 14.46 28.07
CA THR A 19 20.01 14.24 26.80
C THR A 19 18.62 13.66 27.03
N LEU A 20 18.48 12.71 27.96
CA LEU A 20 17.19 12.17 28.36
C LEU A 20 16.28 13.29 28.92
N TYR A 21 16.78 14.08 29.87
CA TYR A 21 16.00 15.17 30.47
C TYR A 21 15.64 16.28 29.47
N ALA A 22 16.54 16.62 28.55
CA ALA A 22 16.25 17.59 27.49
C ALA A 22 15.12 17.12 26.56
N ASN A 23 15.05 15.81 26.26
CA ASN A 23 13.97 15.27 25.42
C ASN A 23 12.63 15.18 26.17
N VAL A 24 12.66 14.95 27.49
CA VAL A 24 11.46 15.03 28.34
C VAL A 24 10.95 16.47 28.41
N SER A 25 11.82 17.44 28.65
CA SER A 25 11.47 18.87 28.68
C SER A 25 10.88 19.38 27.35
N ARG A 26 11.34 18.81 26.22
CA ARG A 26 10.81 19.11 24.87
C ARG A 26 9.56 18.30 24.51
N GLY A 27 8.99 17.52 25.43
CA GLY A 27 7.79 16.70 25.21
C GLY A 27 7.98 15.50 24.29
N ARG A 28 9.22 15.10 24.00
CA ARG A 28 9.53 13.98 23.08
C ARG A 28 9.52 12.62 23.77
N ILE A 29 9.72 12.60 25.09
CA ILE A 29 9.60 11.40 25.94
C ILE A 29 8.64 11.74 27.07
N ALA A 30 7.54 11.00 27.17
CA ALA A 30 6.63 11.14 28.29
C ALA A 30 7.29 10.63 29.59
N ALA A 31 7.17 11.40 30.67
CA ALA A 31 7.67 11.04 31.99
C ALA A 31 6.55 11.13 33.03
N ARG A 32 6.59 10.28 34.05
CA ARG A 32 5.69 10.33 35.21
C ARG A 32 6.44 9.99 36.50
N PRO A 33 5.96 10.41 37.68
CA PRO A 33 6.52 9.97 38.96
C PRO A 33 6.47 8.44 39.10
N ASP A 34 7.50 7.86 39.71
CA ASP A 34 7.48 6.45 40.09
C ASP A 34 6.47 6.23 41.23
N PRO A 35 5.50 5.30 41.10
CA PRO A 35 4.55 5.01 42.17
C PRO A 35 5.19 4.52 43.47
N SER A 36 6.42 3.99 43.41
CA SER A 36 7.14 3.42 44.55
C SER A 36 8.15 4.38 45.21
N ASP A 37 8.56 5.44 44.50
CA ASP A 37 9.49 6.46 45.00
C ASP A 37 9.21 7.82 44.33
N PRO A 38 8.58 8.78 45.05
CA PRO A 38 8.24 10.10 44.50
C PRO A 38 9.45 10.92 44.01
N ARG A 39 10.67 10.54 44.40
CA ARG A 39 11.91 11.21 43.96
C ARG A 39 12.42 10.66 42.62
N ARG A 40 11.80 9.61 42.09
CA ARG A 40 12.16 8.98 40.81
C ARG A 40 11.09 9.24 39.76
N SER A 41 11.51 9.22 38.50
CA SER A 41 10.61 9.31 37.36
C SER A 41 10.75 8.07 36.48
N LEU A 42 9.63 7.64 35.93
CA LEU A 42 9.55 6.60 34.90
C LEU A 42 9.31 7.25 33.54
N TYR A 43 9.84 6.63 32.50
CA TYR A 43 9.79 7.12 31.12
C TYR A 43 9.02 6.13 30.25
N ARG A 44 8.26 6.62 29.27
CA ARG A 44 7.52 5.77 28.35
C ARG A 44 8.48 5.05 27.40
N ARG A 45 8.52 3.72 27.45
CA ARG A 45 9.45 2.88 26.68
C ARG A 45 9.40 3.17 25.18
N ASP A 46 8.20 3.26 24.60
CA ASP A 46 8.02 3.43 23.16
C ASP A 46 8.61 4.77 22.65
N ASP A 47 8.60 5.82 23.47
CA ASP A 47 9.23 7.10 23.12
C ASP A 47 10.75 7.01 23.12
N VAL A 48 11.29 6.31 24.13
CA VAL A 48 12.72 6.06 24.29
C VAL A 48 13.25 5.22 23.12
N GLU A 49 12.57 4.13 22.76
CA GLU A 49 12.96 3.25 21.65
C GLU A 49 12.87 3.96 20.29
N ARG A 50 11.82 4.75 20.07
CA ARG A 50 11.65 5.58 18.86
C ARG A 50 12.71 6.68 18.73
N LEU A 51 13.18 7.22 19.84
CA LEU A 51 14.25 8.23 19.82
C LEU A 51 15.63 7.57 19.66
N ALA A 52 15.83 6.39 20.25
CA ALA A 52 17.05 5.60 20.12
C ALA A 52 17.28 5.12 18.67
N SER A 53 16.22 4.73 17.95
CA SER A 53 16.33 4.32 16.54
C SER A 53 16.78 5.46 15.62
N ARG A 54 16.52 6.72 15.99
CA ARG A 54 16.97 7.91 15.24
C ARG A 54 18.42 8.31 15.48
N HIS A 55 19.05 7.86 16.57
CA HIS A 55 20.41 8.26 16.97
C HIS A 55 21.48 7.19 16.74
N LYS A 56 21.11 5.98 16.30
CA LYS A 56 22.12 5.00 15.90
C LYS A 56 22.76 5.47 14.59
N GLY A 57 24.05 5.80 14.66
CA GLY A 57 24.89 6.00 13.47
C GLY A 57 24.89 4.76 12.56
N ARG A 58 25.48 4.92 11.37
CA ARG A 58 25.46 3.98 10.24
C ARG A 58 25.52 2.51 10.71
N PRO A 59 24.47 1.71 10.48
CA PRO A 59 24.46 0.31 10.91
C PRO A 59 25.57 -0.47 10.21
N PRO A 60 26.10 -1.55 10.82
CA PRO A 60 26.95 -2.49 10.09
C PRO A 60 26.21 -3.01 8.85
N ALA A 61 26.90 -3.22 7.73
CA ALA A 61 26.30 -3.54 6.42
C ALA A 61 25.24 -4.67 6.45
N LYS A 62 25.35 -5.61 7.41
CA LYS A 62 24.37 -6.68 7.65
C LYS A 62 23.01 -6.19 8.18
N ALA A 63 22.99 -5.18 9.05
CA ALA A 63 21.75 -4.56 9.54
C ALA A 63 21.12 -3.67 8.46
N VAL A 64 21.94 -2.98 7.66
CA VAL A 64 21.47 -2.19 6.51
C VAL A 64 20.72 -3.06 5.50
N ALA A 65 21.20 -4.27 5.20
CA ALA A 65 20.54 -5.19 4.25
C ALA A 65 19.23 -5.81 4.78
N ALA A 66 19.13 -6.07 6.09
CA ALA A 66 17.91 -6.61 6.70
C ALA A 66 16.84 -5.53 6.89
N GLU A 67 17.24 -4.31 7.26
CA GLU A 67 16.34 -3.16 7.37
C GLU A 67 15.89 -2.66 5.99
N ALA A 68 16.78 -2.69 4.97
CA ALA A 68 16.48 -2.33 3.59
C ALA A 68 15.19 -2.99 3.05
N ILE A 69 14.95 -4.27 3.34
CA ILE A 69 13.76 -5.00 2.84
C ILE A 69 12.48 -4.65 3.62
N ALA A 70 12.59 -4.19 4.87
CA ALA A 70 11.46 -3.91 5.74
C ALA A 70 11.49 -2.46 6.26
N TRP A 71 11.01 -1.53 5.43
CA TRP A 71 10.85 -0.11 5.77
C TRP A 71 12.16 0.66 6.05
N GLY A 72 13.33 0.10 5.69
CA GLY A 72 14.63 0.75 5.78
C GLY A 72 14.99 1.59 4.56
N GLU A 73 16.29 1.79 4.32
CA GLU A 73 16.75 2.60 3.19
C GLU A 73 16.31 1.99 1.83
N PRO A 74 15.93 2.83 0.83
CA PRO A 74 15.50 2.35 -0.47
C PRO A 74 16.50 1.39 -1.11
N VAL A 75 16.06 0.16 -1.38
CA VAL A 75 16.93 -0.92 -1.89
C VAL A 75 17.09 -0.86 -3.41
N LEU A 76 16.10 -0.31 -4.10
CA LEU A 76 16.06 -0.18 -5.55
C LEU A 76 15.77 1.28 -5.92
N THR A 77 16.49 1.78 -6.91
CA THR A 77 16.22 3.09 -7.50
C THR A 77 14.98 3.01 -8.38
N THR A 78 14.13 4.03 -8.31
CA THR A 78 12.99 4.19 -9.21
C THR A 78 12.75 5.64 -9.58
N ALA A 79 12.32 5.87 -10.82
CA ALA A 79 11.88 7.17 -11.33
C ALA A 79 10.34 7.25 -11.45
N ILE A 80 9.62 6.23 -10.97
CA ILE A 80 8.17 6.07 -11.17
C ILE A 80 7.37 6.83 -10.12
N SER A 81 7.66 6.60 -8.83
CA SER A 81 6.94 7.25 -7.75
C SER A 81 7.78 7.45 -6.49
N THR A 82 7.32 8.35 -5.63
CA THR A 82 7.88 8.54 -4.29
C THR A 82 6.84 9.14 -3.35
N VAL A 83 6.96 8.85 -2.05
CA VAL A 83 6.25 9.59 -1.00
C VAL A 83 7.23 10.59 -0.38
N ARG A 84 6.96 11.88 -0.54
CA ARG A 84 7.84 12.96 -0.04
C ARG A 84 7.02 14.09 0.55
N ASN A 85 7.37 14.51 1.76
CA ASN A 85 6.70 15.59 2.49
C ASN A 85 5.18 15.37 2.58
N GLY A 86 4.77 14.14 2.94
CA GLY A 86 3.37 13.74 3.03
C GLY A 86 2.65 13.55 1.69
N ARG A 87 3.28 13.83 0.53
CA ARG A 87 2.63 13.75 -0.78
C ARG A 87 3.06 12.48 -1.52
N LEU A 88 2.13 11.86 -2.24
CA LEU A 88 2.42 10.81 -3.21
C LEU A 88 2.64 11.43 -4.58
N LEU A 89 3.82 11.20 -5.16
CA LEU A 89 4.21 11.74 -6.46
C LEU A 89 4.34 10.62 -7.48
N TYR A 90 3.69 10.75 -8.62
CA TYR A 90 3.84 9.93 -9.82
C TYR A 90 4.67 10.71 -10.85
N ARG A 91 5.91 10.28 -11.09
CA ARG A 91 6.88 11.01 -11.93
C ARG A 91 6.92 12.53 -11.63
N GLY A 92 6.92 12.88 -10.35
CA GLY A 92 6.92 14.26 -9.86
C GLY A 92 5.57 14.95 -9.80
N GLN A 93 4.49 14.37 -10.33
CA GLN A 93 3.14 14.92 -10.28
C GLN A 93 2.35 14.38 -9.08
N ASP A 94 1.57 15.23 -8.44
CA ASP A 94 0.81 14.87 -7.24
C ASP A 94 -0.37 13.94 -7.57
N ALA A 95 -0.38 12.74 -6.97
CA ALA A 95 -1.42 11.73 -7.22
C ALA A 95 -2.82 12.19 -6.79
N ALA A 96 -2.95 12.97 -5.71
CA ALA A 96 -4.23 13.49 -5.26
C ALA A 96 -4.79 14.54 -6.24
N ARG A 97 -3.91 15.40 -6.79
CA ARG A 97 -4.31 16.35 -7.85
C ARG A 97 -4.64 15.65 -9.16
N LEU A 98 -3.84 14.65 -9.55
CA LEU A 98 -4.12 13.84 -10.74
C LEU A 98 -5.48 13.18 -10.64
N ALA A 99 -5.86 12.70 -9.45
CA ALA A 99 -7.17 12.07 -9.27
C ALA A 99 -8.33 12.99 -9.63
N GLU A 100 -8.22 14.31 -9.48
CA GLU A 100 -9.31 15.25 -9.81
C GLU A 100 -9.77 15.12 -11.27
N THR A 101 -8.87 14.89 -12.22
CA THR A 101 -9.21 14.92 -13.66
C THR A 101 -8.67 13.76 -14.50
N ALA A 102 -7.61 13.07 -14.06
CA ALA A 102 -6.95 12.04 -14.85
C ALA A 102 -7.78 10.75 -14.96
N THR A 103 -7.61 10.04 -16.07
CA THR A 103 -8.09 8.67 -16.25
C THR A 103 -7.00 7.68 -15.85
N LEU A 104 -7.36 6.40 -15.67
CA LEU A 104 -6.37 5.34 -15.47
C LEU A 104 -5.41 5.23 -16.68
N GLY A 105 -5.93 5.43 -17.90
CA GLY A 105 -5.13 5.46 -19.13
C GLY A 105 -4.15 6.63 -19.19
N GLY A 106 -4.56 7.81 -18.73
CA GLY A 106 -3.71 8.98 -18.59
C GLY A 106 -2.60 8.80 -17.54
N VAL A 107 -2.91 8.13 -16.41
CA VAL A 107 -1.91 7.76 -15.41
C VAL A 107 -0.98 6.68 -15.93
N ALA A 108 -1.46 5.70 -16.70
CA ALA A 108 -0.61 4.70 -17.34
C ALA A 108 0.36 5.35 -18.34
N ARG A 109 -0.10 6.30 -19.15
CA ARG A 109 0.77 7.10 -20.03
C ARG A 109 1.88 7.77 -19.24
N LEU A 110 1.54 8.40 -18.12
CA LEU A 110 2.52 9.04 -17.24
C LEU A 110 3.51 8.03 -16.66
N LEU A 111 3.03 6.99 -15.97
CA LEU A 111 3.88 6.02 -15.28
C LEU A 111 4.76 5.24 -16.25
N TRP A 112 4.27 4.89 -17.44
CA TRP A 112 5.03 4.16 -18.46
C TRP A 112 5.87 5.04 -19.37
N ASN A 113 5.82 6.37 -19.19
CA ASN A 113 6.47 7.34 -20.06
C ASN A 113 6.10 7.15 -21.55
N ALA A 114 4.83 6.83 -21.81
CA ALA A 114 4.32 6.61 -23.16
C ALA A 114 4.01 7.94 -23.87
N SER A 115 4.11 7.95 -25.21
CA SER A 115 3.87 9.14 -26.03
C SER A 115 2.39 9.52 -26.18
N ALA A 116 1.48 8.56 -25.98
CA ALA A 116 0.04 8.74 -26.15
C ALA A 116 -0.74 8.12 -24.99
N GLU A 117 -2.00 8.52 -24.83
CA GLU A 117 -2.89 7.93 -23.84
C GLU A 117 -3.08 6.42 -24.09
N VAL A 118 -3.15 5.66 -23.01
CA VAL A 118 -3.28 4.21 -23.07
C VAL A 118 -4.75 3.84 -22.93
N ASP A 119 -5.29 3.16 -23.94
CA ASP A 119 -6.63 2.59 -23.89
C ASP A 119 -6.62 1.19 -23.26
N PHE A 120 -7.56 0.95 -22.35
CA PHE A 120 -7.81 -0.32 -21.68
C PHE A 120 -9.18 -0.90 -22.04
N ALA A 121 -9.51 -0.89 -23.33
CA ALA A 121 -10.64 -1.66 -23.87
C ALA A 121 -10.58 -3.10 -23.34
N GLY A 122 -11.69 -3.57 -22.77
CA GLY A 122 -11.81 -4.90 -22.17
C GLY A 122 -11.78 -5.96 -23.26
N ARG A 123 -10.66 -6.69 -23.37
CA ARG A 123 -10.43 -7.68 -24.44
C ARG A 123 -10.76 -9.11 -24.03
N ALA A 124 -10.60 -9.46 -22.75
CA ALA A 124 -10.96 -10.78 -22.25
C ALA A 124 -12.47 -10.88 -22.07
N ARG A 125 -13.07 -11.99 -22.53
CA ARG A 125 -14.46 -12.35 -22.26
C ARG A 125 -14.51 -13.33 -21.10
N ALA A 126 -15.12 -12.94 -19.99
CA ALA A 126 -15.40 -13.81 -18.86
C ALA A 126 -16.91 -14.02 -18.73
N LEU A 127 -17.35 -15.27 -18.57
CA LEU A 127 -18.76 -15.59 -18.29
C LEU A 127 -19.20 -15.01 -16.94
N GLN A 128 -18.30 -15.04 -15.95
CA GLN A 128 -18.46 -14.42 -14.64
C GLN A 128 -17.22 -13.54 -14.38
N PRO A 129 -17.33 -12.22 -14.54
CA PRO A 129 -16.26 -11.30 -14.19
C PRO A 129 -15.92 -11.37 -12.70
N GLY A 130 -14.65 -11.09 -12.37
CA GLY A 130 -14.16 -11.06 -11.00
C GLY A 130 -12.73 -11.60 -10.86
N MET A 131 -12.22 -11.66 -9.63
CA MET A 131 -10.82 -11.99 -9.37
C MET A 131 -10.39 -13.35 -9.91
N ALA A 132 -11.23 -14.39 -9.79
CA ALA A 132 -10.90 -15.71 -10.34
C ALA A 132 -10.74 -15.69 -11.88
N ALA A 133 -11.57 -14.90 -12.58
CA ALA A 133 -11.44 -14.71 -14.02
C ALA A 133 -10.19 -13.91 -14.37
N ALA A 134 -9.86 -12.88 -13.57
CA ALA A 134 -8.63 -12.11 -13.72
C ALA A 134 -7.37 -12.99 -13.61
N TYR A 135 -7.29 -13.84 -12.58
CA TYR A 135 -6.18 -14.79 -12.44
C TYR A 135 -6.02 -15.70 -13.65
N ARG A 136 -7.12 -16.29 -14.13
CA ARG A 136 -7.08 -17.16 -15.33
C ARG A 136 -6.62 -16.42 -16.57
N ALA A 137 -7.18 -15.24 -16.84
CA ALA A 137 -6.84 -14.44 -18.01
C ALA A 137 -5.36 -14.02 -18.01
N VAL A 138 -4.82 -13.57 -16.86
CA VAL A 138 -3.41 -13.19 -16.77
C VAL A 138 -2.49 -14.40 -16.80
N ALA A 139 -2.88 -15.54 -16.20
CA ALA A 139 -2.10 -16.77 -16.26
C ALA A 139 -1.98 -17.33 -17.68
N GLU A 140 -3.05 -17.28 -18.47
CA GLU A 140 -3.03 -17.65 -19.88
C GLU A 140 -2.06 -16.78 -20.70
N LEU A 141 -2.10 -15.46 -20.49
CA LEU A 141 -1.12 -14.55 -21.09
C LEU A 141 0.30 -14.87 -20.63
N ALA A 142 0.53 -15.07 -19.33
CA ALA A 142 1.85 -15.38 -18.79
C ALA A 142 2.44 -16.68 -19.35
N ALA A 143 1.59 -17.66 -19.69
CA ALA A 143 2.00 -18.93 -20.27
C ALA A 143 2.31 -18.86 -21.77
N THR A 144 1.78 -17.86 -22.48
CA THR A 144 1.85 -17.78 -23.95
C THR A 144 2.66 -16.59 -24.46
N ASP A 145 2.88 -15.58 -23.61
CA ASP A 145 3.63 -14.38 -23.96
C ASP A 145 5.14 -14.61 -24.04
N LEU A 146 5.76 -13.86 -24.94
CA LEU A 146 7.20 -13.92 -25.14
C LEU A 146 7.97 -13.23 -24.00
N PRO A 147 9.16 -13.72 -23.63
CA PRO A 147 10.05 -13.08 -22.67
C PRO A 147 10.26 -11.58 -22.95
N ALA A 148 10.32 -10.75 -21.91
CA ALA A 148 10.45 -9.30 -22.06
C ALA A 148 11.86 -8.88 -22.52
N ASN A 149 12.88 -9.67 -22.22
CA ASN A 149 14.28 -9.35 -22.52
C ASN A 149 14.53 -9.19 -24.02
N GLY A 150 15.23 -8.11 -24.39
CA GLY A 150 15.60 -7.82 -25.78
C GLY A 150 14.46 -7.33 -26.67
N ARG A 151 13.25 -7.15 -26.13
CA ARG A 151 12.12 -6.53 -26.87
C ARG A 151 12.25 -5.01 -26.90
N SER A 152 11.80 -4.39 -27.98
CA SER A 152 11.77 -2.93 -28.08
C SER A 152 10.74 -2.32 -27.13
N LEU A 153 10.98 -1.09 -26.68
CA LEU A 153 10.06 -0.36 -25.79
C LEU A 153 8.63 -0.29 -26.38
N THR A 154 8.50 -0.04 -27.69
CA THR A 154 7.19 0.01 -28.36
C THR A 154 6.41 -1.31 -28.22
N LEU A 155 7.09 -2.46 -28.34
CA LEU A 155 6.45 -3.76 -28.16
C LEU A 155 6.11 -4.01 -26.68
N LEU A 156 7.00 -3.65 -25.77
CA LEU A 156 6.77 -3.78 -24.33
C LEU A 156 5.57 -2.94 -23.86
N LEU A 157 5.43 -1.71 -24.35
CA LEU A 157 4.27 -0.86 -24.06
C LEU A 157 2.96 -1.46 -24.61
N ARG A 158 3.01 -2.08 -25.80
CA ARG A 158 1.85 -2.80 -26.35
C ARG A 158 1.49 -4.03 -25.52
N ASP A 159 2.49 -4.79 -25.05
CA ASP A 159 2.31 -5.97 -24.20
C ASP A 159 1.75 -5.57 -22.83
N ALA A 160 2.22 -4.46 -22.25
CA ALA A 160 1.70 -3.87 -21.03
C ALA A 160 0.22 -3.45 -21.18
N ALA A 161 -0.10 -2.68 -22.21
CA ALA A 161 -1.48 -2.25 -22.48
C ALA A 161 -2.42 -3.45 -22.69
N ARG A 162 -1.99 -4.45 -23.47
CA ARG A 162 -2.76 -5.69 -23.68
C ARG A 162 -3.00 -6.43 -22.37
N THR A 163 -2.00 -6.53 -21.50
CA THR A 163 -2.11 -7.21 -20.21
C THR A 163 -3.19 -6.56 -19.35
N VAL A 164 -3.18 -5.23 -19.22
CA VAL A 164 -4.22 -4.50 -18.47
C VAL A 164 -5.58 -4.63 -19.15
N SER A 165 -5.67 -4.58 -20.48
CA SER A 165 -6.93 -4.80 -21.22
C SER A 165 -7.56 -6.17 -20.97
N PHE A 166 -6.75 -7.23 -20.83
CA PHE A 166 -7.25 -8.56 -20.49
C PHE A 166 -7.70 -8.62 -19.03
N LEU A 167 -6.90 -8.08 -18.11
CA LEU A 167 -7.29 -7.96 -16.70
C LEU A 167 -8.61 -7.19 -16.55
N ALA A 168 -8.72 -6.04 -17.21
CA ALA A 168 -9.89 -5.18 -17.18
C ALA A 168 -11.13 -5.84 -17.81
N GLY A 169 -10.97 -6.61 -18.89
CA GLY A 169 -12.08 -7.38 -19.48
C GLY A 169 -12.59 -8.48 -18.55
N ALA A 170 -11.68 -9.12 -17.81
CA ALA A 170 -12.02 -10.15 -16.84
C ALA A 170 -12.63 -9.61 -15.53
N LEU A 171 -12.38 -8.34 -15.18
CA LEU A 171 -12.92 -7.70 -13.97
C LEU A 171 -14.19 -6.88 -14.24
N ALA A 172 -14.23 -6.12 -15.33
CA ALA A 172 -15.21 -5.06 -15.62
C ALA A 172 -16.05 -5.31 -16.88
N ALA A 173 -16.14 -6.58 -17.32
CA ALA A 173 -16.69 -7.00 -18.60
C ALA A 173 -15.98 -6.41 -19.84
N PRO A 174 -16.13 -7.06 -21.02
CA PRO A 174 -15.58 -6.55 -22.28
C PRO A 174 -16.24 -5.22 -22.70
N GLY A 175 -15.49 -4.35 -23.36
CA GLY A 175 -16.05 -3.10 -23.91
C GLY A 175 -14.99 -2.04 -24.18
N THR A 176 -15.35 -1.02 -24.95
CA THR A 176 -14.45 0.09 -25.33
C THR A 176 -14.58 1.31 -24.43
N ASP A 177 -15.65 1.40 -23.63
CA ASP A 177 -15.83 2.51 -22.68
C ASP A 177 -14.72 2.52 -21.62
N PRO A 178 -14.43 3.66 -20.97
CA PRO A 178 -13.46 3.73 -19.88
C PRO A 178 -13.74 2.71 -18.77
N VAL A 179 -12.69 2.09 -18.22
CA VAL A 179 -12.84 0.95 -17.29
C VAL A 179 -13.69 1.27 -16.05
N HIS A 180 -13.62 2.50 -15.55
CA HIS A 180 -14.42 2.94 -14.40
C HIS A 180 -15.91 3.00 -14.71
N GLU A 181 -16.30 3.41 -15.92
CA GLU A 181 -17.69 3.39 -16.37
C GLU A 181 -18.18 1.96 -16.56
N ARG A 182 -17.33 1.06 -17.07
CA ARG A 182 -17.67 -0.35 -17.22
C ARG A 182 -17.89 -1.03 -15.87
N LEU A 183 -17.02 -0.79 -14.88
CA LEU A 183 -17.19 -1.26 -13.51
C LEU A 183 -18.49 -0.72 -12.89
N ALA A 184 -18.70 0.59 -12.98
CA ALA A 184 -19.90 1.26 -12.49
C ALA A 184 -21.18 0.65 -13.08
N ARG A 185 -21.20 0.43 -14.40
CA ARG A 185 -22.33 -0.18 -15.11
C ARG A 185 -22.53 -1.64 -14.73
N GLN A 186 -21.44 -2.42 -14.64
CA GLN A 186 -21.49 -3.83 -14.21
C GLN A 186 -22.11 -3.97 -12.81
N TRP A 187 -21.84 -3.01 -11.92
CA TRP A 187 -22.41 -2.98 -10.57
C TRP A 187 -23.77 -2.27 -10.48
N GLY A 188 -24.34 -1.81 -11.60
CA GLY A 188 -25.63 -1.12 -11.62
C GLY A 188 -25.61 0.25 -10.95
N ARG A 189 -24.43 0.89 -10.84
CA ARG A 189 -24.19 2.16 -10.16
C ARG A 189 -23.41 3.13 -11.05
N PRO A 190 -24.01 3.64 -12.14
CA PRO A 190 -23.34 4.59 -13.04
C PRO A 190 -22.92 5.89 -12.33
N ASP A 191 -23.62 6.26 -11.25
CA ASP A 191 -23.29 7.38 -10.36
C ASP A 191 -21.96 7.20 -9.61
N ALA A 192 -21.46 5.97 -9.48
CA ALA A 192 -20.16 5.67 -8.89
C ALA A 192 -18.98 5.81 -9.86
N ALA A 193 -19.22 6.12 -11.14
CA ALA A 193 -18.17 6.13 -12.17
C ALA A 193 -17.01 7.09 -11.86
N ASP A 194 -17.31 8.33 -11.45
CA ASP A 194 -16.26 9.30 -11.10
C ASP A 194 -15.50 8.91 -9.81
N PRO A 195 -16.16 8.55 -8.70
CA PRO A 195 -15.46 8.03 -7.53
C PRO A 195 -14.57 6.81 -7.83
N ILE A 196 -15.02 5.88 -8.67
CA ILE A 196 -14.23 4.73 -9.12
C ILE A 196 -13.02 5.21 -9.95
N ARG A 197 -13.19 6.16 -10.88
CA ARG A 197 -12.08 6.74 -11.66
C ARG A 197 -11.01 7.32 -10.73
N ARG A 198 -11.41 8.08 -9.72
CA ARG A 198 -10.50 8.68 -8.73
C ARG A 198 -9.77 7.61 -7.92
N ALA A 199 -10.48 6.57 -7.48
CA ALA A 199 -9.88 5.43 -6.80
C ALA A 199 -8.82 4.72 -7.67
N LEU A 200 -9.12 4.49 -8.95
CA LEU A 200 -8.17 3.88 -9.90
C LEU A 200 -6.89 4.71 -10.04
N VAL A 201 -6.98 6.05 -10.07
CA VAL A 201 -5.80 6.92 -10.10
C VAL A 201 -5.00 6.85 -8.80
N LEU A 202 -5.67 6.99 -7.66
CA LEU A 202 -5.02 7.02 -6.33
C LEU A 202 -4.34 5.69 -5.97
N LEU A 203 -4.81 4.58 -6.53
CA LEU A 203 -4.28 3.24 -6.29
C LEU A 203 -3.31 2.77 -7.37
N ALA A 204 -3.17 3.52 -8.47
CA ALA A 204 -2.40 3.11 -9.64
C ALA A 204 -0.96 2.70 -9.30
N GLU A 205 -0.34 3.40 -8.33
CA GLU A 205 1.05 3.18 -7.96
C GLU A 205 1.30 3.58 -6.50
N HIS A 206 2.20 2.87 -5.82
CA HIS A 206 2.55 3.19 -4.44
C HIS A 206 3.91 2.62 -4.03
N GLU A 207 4.95 3.14 -4.67
CA GLU A 207 6.37 2.80 -4.44
C GLU A 207 6.63 1.28 -4.47
N LEU A 208 7.65 0.79 -3.75
CA LEU A 208 8.11 -0.59 -3.75
C LEU A 208 7.40 -1.43 -2.67
N ASN A 209 6.06 -1.37 -2.65
CA ASN A 209 5.26 -2.27 -1.82
C ASN A 209 5.45 -3.75 -2.23
N ALA A 210 5.00 -4.69 -1.39
CA ALA A 210 5.23 -6.13 -1.58
C ALA A 210 4.84 -6.67 -2.96
N SER A 211 3.70 -6.27 -3.52
CA SER A 211 3.28 -6.74 -4.86
C SER A 211 4.07 -6.08 -5.98
N THR A 212 4.44 -4.81 -5.84
CA THR A 212 5.38 -4.16 -6.76
C THR A 212 6.74 -4.83 -6.75
N PHE A 213 7.28 -5.16 -5.57
CA PHE A 213 8.55 -5.87 -5.45
C PHE A 213 8.49 -7.26 -6.09
N ALA A 214 7.41 -8.03 -5.85
CA ALA A 214 7.21 -9.32 -6.50
C ALA A 214 7.17 -9.20 -8.03
N ALA A 215 6.45 -8.21 -8.57
CA ALA A 215 6.42 -7.94 -10.00
C ALA A 215 7.82 -7.61 -10.57
N ARG A 216 8.62 -6.79 -9.87
CA ARG A 216 10.01 -6.48 -10.27
C ARG A 216 10.91 -7.71 -10.20
N VAL A 217 10.81 -8.53 -9.17
CA VAL A 217 11.59 -9.77 -9.05
C VAL A 217 11.31 -10.67 -10.26
N THR A 218 10.04 -10.87 -10.61
CA THR A 218 9.65 -11.64 -11.80
C THR A 218 10.16 -11.01 -13.09
N ALA A 219 10.04 -9.69 -13.28
CA ALA A 219 10.55 -9.02 -14.46
C ALA A 219 12.08 -9.15 -14.60
N SER A 220 12.81 -9.15 -13.47
CA SER A 220 14.28 -9.24 -13.46
C SER A 220 14.83 -10.57 -14.00
N THR A 221 14.00 -11.60 -14.10
CA THR A 221 14.39 -12.89 -14.71
C THR A 221 14.20 -12.92 -16.23
N GLY A 222 13.58 -11.87 -16.80
CA GLY A 222 13.23 -11.79 -18.22
C GLY A 222 11.86 -12.38 -18.58
N ALA A 223 11.07 -12.80 -17.59
CA ALA A 223 9.70 -13.27 -17.79
C ALA A 223 8.83 -12.23 -18.54
N PRO A 224 7.75 -12.66 -19.23
CA PRO A 224 6.83 -11.73 -19.88
C PRO A 224 6.19 -10.77 -18.87
N LEU A 225 5.77 -9.58 -19.33
CA LEU A 225 5.15 -8.56 -18.48
C LEU A 225 3.84 -9.05 -17.82
N SER A 226 3.11 -9.95 -18.48
CA SER A 226 1.93 -10.61 -17.93
C SER A 226 2.27 -11.51 -16.73
N ALA A 227 3.43 -12.18 -16.73
CA ALA A 227 3.91 -12.93 -15.57
C ALA A 227 4.26 -12.02 -14.38
N ALA A 228 4.80 -10.82 -14.64
CA ALA A 228 5.03 -9.83 -13.58
C ALA A 228 3.71 -9.36 -12.94
N VAL A 229 2.66 -9.15 -13.74
CA VAL A 229 1.31 -8.84 -13.23
C VAL A 229 0.75 -10.02 -12.43
N LEU A 230 0.94 -11.27 -12.88
CA LEU A 230 0.50 -12.45 -12.14
C LEU A 230 1.18 -12.56 -10.77
N ALA A 231 2.49 -12.29 -10.69
CA ALA A 231 3.22 -12.26 -9.42
C ALA A 231 2.72 -11.12 -8.50
N GLY A 232 2.42 -9.95 -9.08
CA GLY A 232 1.80 -8.85 -8.36
C GLY A 232 0.43 -9.22 -7.77
N LEU A 233 -0.43 -9.88 -8.55
CA LEU A 233 -1.73 -10.39 -8.09
C LEU A 233 -1.55 -11.40 -6.94
N ALA A 234 -0.65 -12.39 -7.11
CA ALA A 234 -0.39 -13.39 -6.08
C ALA A 234 0.03 -12.75 -4.75
N ALA A 235 0.97 -11.80 -4.77
CA ALA A 235 1.38 -11.06 -3.58
C ALA A 235 0.26 -10.17 -3.01
N LEU A 236 -0.59 -9.58 -3.88
CA LEU A 236 -1.75 -8.77 -3.47
C LEU A 236 -2.80 -9.60 -2.71
N SER A 237 -2.95 -10.88 -3.01
CA SER A 237 -3.93 -11.75 -2.34
C SER A 237 -3.68 -11.98 -0.85
N GLY A 238 -2.50 -11.63 -0.33
CA GLY A 238 -2.14 -11.86 1.07
C GLY A 238 -2.97 -11.02 2.06
N PRO A 239 -3.26 -11.55 3.28
CA PRO A 239 -4.00 -10.86 4.34
C PRO A 239 -3.34 -9.55 4.82
N LEU A 240 -2.02 -9.45 4.65
CA LEU A 240 -1.22 -8.30 5.05
C LEU A 240 -1.03 -7.27 3.92
N HIS A 241 -1.72 -7.43 2.79
CA HIS A 241 -1.60 -6.55 1.63
C HIS A 241 -2.97 -6.14 1.08
N GLY A 242 -3.48 -6.76 0.02
CA GLY A 242 -4.64 -6.27 -0.74
C GLY A 242 -6.01 -6.53 -0.11
N THR A 243 -6.09 -7.28 0.99
CA THR A 243 -7.35 -7.63 1.67
C THR A 243 -7.58 -6.82 2.95
N ALA A 244 -6.85 -5.72 3.14
CA ALA A 244 -7.01 -4.83 4.29
C ALA A 244 -8.47 -4.38 4.49
N SER A 245 -9.20 -4.03 3.43
CA SER A 245 -10.62 -3.65 3.52
C SER A 245 -11.53 -4.77 4.07
N GLN A 246 -11.19 -6.04 3.85
CA GLN A 246 -11.93 -7.17 4.43
C GLN A 246 -11.69 -7.28 5.94
N SER A 247 -10.49 -6.93 6.41
CA SER A 247 -10.17 -6.90 7.84
C SER A 247 -10.96 -5.86 8.63
N MET A 248 -11.51 -4.85 7.94
CA MET A 248 -12.34 -3.80 8.55
C MET A 248 -13.79 -4.24 8.77
N ALA A 249 -14.28 -5.25 8.07
CA ALA A 249 -15.67 -5.70 8.17
C ALA A 249 -16.07 -6.05 9.62
N GLY A 250 -15.17 -6.73 10.34
CA GLY A 250 -15.39 -7.05 11.76
C GLY A 250 -15.49 -5.82 12.66
N LEU A 251 -14.66 -4.80 12.43
CA LEU A 251 -14.71 -3.54 13.17
C LEU A 251 -16.00 -2.77 12.89
N VAL A 252 -16.44 -2.74 11.63
CA VAL A 252 -17.69 -2.07 11.23
C VAL A 252 -18.90 -2.74 11.88
N GLU A 253 -18.94 -4.08 11.90
CA GLU A 253 -20.02 -4.82 12.53
C GLU A 253 -20.03 -4.67 14.07
N GLU A 254 -18.85 -4.68 14.70
CA GLU A 254 -18.71 -4.39 16.12
C GLU A 254 -19.19 -2.96 16.44
N ALA A 255 -18.86 -1.98 15.59
CA ALA A 255 -19.31 -0.59 15.72
C ALA A 255 -20.81 -0.43 15.53
N ARG A 256 -21.45 -1.19 14.64
CA ARG A 256 -22.91 -1.20 14.47
C ARG A 256 -23.62 -1.71 15.73
N ARG A 257 -23.06 -2.74 16.38
CA ARG A 257 -23.64 -3.36 17.56
C ARG A 257 -23.44 -2.55 18.85
N LEU A 258 -22.24 -2.01 19.05
CA LEU A 258 -21.81 -1.41 20.33
C LEU A 258 -21.68 0.11 20.27
N GLY A 259 -21.69 0.70 19.08
CA GLY A 259 -21.25 2.07 18.83
C GLY A 259 -19.76 2.15 18.46
N PRO A 260 -19.36 3.18 17.70
CA PRO A 260 -18.00 3.29 17.14
C PRO A 260 -16.92 3.41 18.22
N GLU A 261 -17.16 4.20 19.27
CA GLU A 261 -16.19 4.38 20.36
C GLU A 261 -15.95 3.09 21.14
N ALA A 262 -17.02 2.33 21.43
CA ALA A 262 -16.91 1.08 22.16
C ALA A 262 -16.16 0.02 21.34
N ALA A 263 -16.45 -0.06 20.03
CA ALA A 263 -15.76 -0.99 19.13
C ALA A 263 -14.27 -0.67 18.98
N VAL A 264 -13.91 0.60 18.76
CA VAL A 264 -12.50 1.02 18.67
C VAL A 264 -11.78 0.75 19.99
N ASN A 265 -12.37 1.12 21.13
CA ASN A 265 -11.78 0.83 22.45
C ASN A 265 -11.59 -0.68 22.68
N ALA A 266 -12.57 -1.51 22.33
CA ALA A 266 -12.47 -2.95 22.45
C ALA A 266 -11.32 -3.51 21.60
N HIS A 267 -11.15 -3.01 20.37
CA HIS A 267 -10.07 -3.40 19.48
C HIS A 267 -8.69 -3.01 20.02
N LEU A 268 -8.53 -1.76 20.47
CA LEU A 268 -7.28 -1.26 21.03
C LEU A 268 -6.88 -1.98 22.34
N ARG A 269 -7.84 -2.36 23.18
CA ARG A 269 -7.57 -3.14 24.41
C ARG A 269 -7.01 -4.52 24.14
N ARG A 270 -7.29 -5.11 22.98
CA ARG A 270 -6.68 -6.38 22.53
C ARG A 270 -5.23 -6.21 22.05
N GLY A 271 -4.69 -4.98 22.03
CA GLY A 271 -3.36 -4.68 21.50
C GLY A 271 -3.26 -4.84 19.99
N GLN A 272 -4.39 -4.88 19.28
CA GLN A 272 -4.45 -5.05 17.84
C GLN A 272 -4.40 -3.67 17.16
N PRO A 273 -3.65 -3.51 16.05
CA PRO A 273 -3.71 -2.29 15.26
C PRO A 273 -5.10 -2.13 14.65
N LEU A 274 -5.58 -0.89 14.57
CA LEU A 274 -6.90 -0.59 14.02
C LEU A 274 -6.88 -0.78 12.50
N PRO A 275 -7.71 -1.66 11.92
CA PRO A 275 -7.69 -1.94 10.47
C PRO A 275 -8.09 -0.70 9.68
N CYS A 276 -7.36 -0.43 8.59
CA CYS A 276 -7.56 0.72 7.70
C CYS A 276 -7.28 2.10 8.32
N PHE A 277 -6.52 2.17 9.43
CA PHE A 277 -6.02 3.41 10.00
C PHE A 277 -4.50 3.45 10.03
N GLY A 278 -3.96 4.66 9.86
CA GLY A 278 -2.52 4.92 9.87
C GLY A 278 -1.82 4.40 8.62
N HIS A 279 -0.61 4.89 8.40
CA HIS A 279 0.24 4.42 7.32
C HIS A 279 1.71 4.77 7.55
N ARG A 280 2.62 3.81 7.37
CA ARG A 280 4.06 3.99 7.68
C ARG A 280 4.77 5.07 6.85
N LEU A 281 4.39 5.25 5.58
CA LEU A 281 4.92 6.33 4.73
C LEU A 281 4.27 7.70 4.96
N TYR A 282 3.10 7.74 5.61
CA TYR A 282 2.33 8.97 5.79
C TYR A 282 2.15 9.28 7.26
N LEU A 283 3.17 9.89 7.87
CA LEU A 283 3.19 10.17 9.31
C LEU A 283 2.03 11.05 9.78
N ASP A 284 1.54 11.95 8.91
CA ASP A 284 0.44 12.88 9.23
C ASP A 284 -0.92 12.46 8.63
N GLY A 285 -0.99 11.24 8.07
CA GLY A 285 -2.18 10.66 7.43
C GLY A 285 -2.03 10.44 5.92
N ASP A 286 -2.63 9.36 5.42
CA ASP A 286 -2.60 8.98 4.01
C ASP A 286 -3.37 9.99 3.14
N VAL A 287 -2.66 10.76 2.31
CA VAL A 287 -3.24 11.81 1.45
C VAL A 287 -4.23 11.28 0.42
N ARG A 288 -4.18 10.00 0.08
CA ARG A 288 -5.12 9.40 -0.87
C ARG A 288 -6.51 9.25 -0.27
N ALA A 289 -6.59 9.03 1.05
CA ALA A 289 -7.86 8.82 1.74
C ALA A 289 -8.80 10.04 1.63
N PRO A 290 -8.40 11.26 2.07
CA PRO A 290 -9.27 12.44 1.92
C PRO A 290 -9.52 12.80 0.45
N ALA A 291 -8.54 12.57 -0.44
CA ALA A 291 -8.71 12.81 -1.88
C ALA A 291 -9.79 11.92 -2.52
N LEU A 292 -9.94 10.69 -2.04
CA LEU A 292 -11.01 9.79 -2.44
C LEU A 292 -12.33 10.12 -1.73
N MET A 293 -12.31 10.32 -0.41
CA MET A 293 -13.52 10.64 0.37
C MET A 293 -14.21 11.93 -0.09
N ALA A 294 -13.47 12.87 -0.69
CA ALA A 294 -14.04 14.08 -1.26
C ALA A 294 -14.92 13.85 -2.52
N SER A 295 -14.96 12.64 -3.08
CA SER A 295 -15.76 12.34 -4.28
C SER A 295 -17.14 11.76 -3.98
N PHE A 296 -17.46 11.47 -2.72
CA PHE A 296 -18.74 10.90 -2.33
C PHE A 296 -19.14 11.30 -0.90
N VAL A 297 -20.40 11.07 -0.54
CA VAL A 297 -20.86 11.29 0.82
C VAL A 297 -20.59 10.04 1.65
N MET A 298 -19.69 10.16 2.64
CA MET A 298 -19.39 9.07 3.57
C MET A 298 -20.66 8.67 4.35
N PRO A 299 -21.01 7.37 4.43
CA PRO A 299 -22.13 6.93 5.25
C PRO A 299 -21.95 7.35 6.72
N PRO A 300 -22.99 7.87 7.42
CA PRO A 300 -22.84 8.43 8.76
C PRO A 300 -22.18 7.51 9.78
N HIS A 301 -22.48 6.21 9.73
CA HIS A 301 -21.90 5.21 10.62
C HIS A 301 -20.38 5.02 10.39
N LEU A 302 -19.90 5.12 9.14
CA LEU A 302 -18.48 5.07 8.83
C LEU A 302 -17.79 6.40 9.14
N ALA A 303 -18.47 7.54 8.93
CA ALA A 303 -17.95 8.84 9.35
C ALA A 303 -17.72 8.90 10.87
N ALA A 304 -18.69 8.43 11.66
CA ALA A 304 -18.55 8.34 13.12
C ALA A 304 -17.44 7.35 13.55
N LEU A 305 -17.26 6.25 12.81
CA LEU A 305 -16.16 5.31 13.06
C LEU A 305 -14.79 5.91 12.74
N ALA A 306 -14.68 6.68 11.65
CA ALA A 306 -13.45 7.40 11.29
C ALA A 306 -13.06 8.39 12.40
N GLU A 307 -14.01 9.20 12.87
CA GLU A 307 -13.78 10.18 13.93
C GLU A 307 -13.40 9.52 15.26
N ALA A 308 -14.10 8.47 15.66
CA ALA A 308 -13.77 7.70 16.87
C ALA A 308 -12.39 7.05 16.76
N GLY A 309 -12.07 6.47 15.60
CA GLY A 309 -10.77 5.87 15.31
C GLY A 309 -9.63 6.87 15.46
N GLU A 310 -9.73 8.03 14.82
CA GLU A 310 -8.72 9.09 14.91
C GLU A 310 -8.56 9.61 16.33
N ARG A 311 -9.67 9.92 17.01
CA ARG A 311 -9.63 10.47 18.37
C ARG A 311 -9.02 9.50 19.38
N LEU A 312 -9.32 8.21 19.28
CA LEU A 312 -8.92 7.19 20.28
C LEU A 312 -7.56 6.56 19.98
N SER A 313 -7.18 6.42 18.71
CA SER A 313 -5.89 5.82 18.32
C SER A 313 -4.81 6.84 17.98
N GLY A 314 -5.20 8.06 17.61
CA GLY A 314 -4.31 9.08 17.04
C GLY A 314 -3.99 8.86 15.55
N GLU A 315 -4.50 7.78 14.94
CA GLU A 315 -4.24 7.41 13.55
C GLU A 315 -5.43 7.80 12.67
N LYS A 316 -5.16 8.34 11.48
CA LYS A 316 -6.20 8.75 10.52
C LYS A 316 -6.62 7.60 9.60
N PRO A 317 -7.86 7.60 9.06
CA PRO A 317 -8.26 6.68 8.01
C PRO A 317 -7.29 6.69 6.83
N ASN A 318 -6.95 5.51 6.31
CA ASN A 318 -6.12 5.37 5.12
C ASN A 318 -6.96 5.08 3.85
N ILE A 319 -6.29 4.87 2.72
CA ILE A 319 -6.99 4.64 1.44
C ILE A 319 -7.94 3.43 1.46
N ASP A 320 -7.62 2.39 2.25
CA ASP A 320 -8.45 1.19 2.35
C ASP A 320 -9.75 1.46 3.12
N PHE A 321 -9.73 2.40 4.07
CA PHE A 321 -10.94 2.91 4.72
C PHE A 321 -11.79 3.67 3.72
N ALA A 322 -11.17 4.53 2.90
CA ALA A 322 -11.86 5.29 1.88
C ALA A 322 -12.52 4.38 0.83
N LEU A 323 -11.88 3.26 0.46
CA LEU A 323 -12.48 2.24 -0.41
C LEU A 323 -13.67 1.54 0.26
N THR A 324 -13.57 1.17 1.54
CA THR A 324 -14.72 0.63 2.28
C THR A 324 -15.88 1.64 2.33
N GLY A 325 -15.56 2.92 2.54
CA GLY A 325 -16.53 4.02 2.48
C GLY A 325 -17.20 4.16 1.11
N LEU A 326 -16.42 4.09 0.03
CA LEU A 326 -16.91 4.11 -1.35
C LEU A 326 -17.87 2.94 -1.61
N THR A 327 -17.45 1.73 -1.26
CA THR A 327 -18.27 0.51 -1.40
C THR A 327 -19.60 0.65 -0.66
N ALA A 328 -19.57 1.12 0.60
CA ALA A 328 -20.78 1.31 1.38
C ALA A 328 -21.68 2.45 0.85
N ALA A 329 -21.11 3.57 0.41
CA ALA A 329 -21.86 4.71 -0.14
C ALA A 329 -22.64 4.33 -1.40
N PHE A 330 -22.03 3.54 -2.28
CA PHE A 330 -22.63 3.12 -3.53
C PHE A 330 -23.15 1.68 -3.51
N GLY A 331 -23.28 1.03 -2.34
CA GLY A 331 -23.73 -0.37 -2.25
C GLY A 331 -23.04 -1.30 -3.26
N LEU A 332 -21.74 -1.14 -3.46
CA LEU A 332 -20.96 -1.95 -4.38
C LEU A 332 -20.76 -3.37 -3.81
N PRO A 333 -20.45 -4.37 -4.64
CA PRO A 333 -20.14 -5.71 -4.15
C PRO A 333 -18.98 -5.75 -3.15
N ASP A 334 -18.98 -6.74 -2.26
CA ASP A 334 -17.95 -6.90 -1.21
C ASP A 334 -16.53 -7.05 -1.76
N ASP A 335 -16.38 -7.55 -2.98
CA ASP A 335 -15.10 -7.71 -3.69
C ASP A 335 -14.69 -6.49 -4.51
N ALA A 336 -15.49 -5.42 -4.53
CA ALA A 336 -15.19 -4.19 -5.26
C ALA A 336 -13.87 -3.53 -4.83
N PRO A 337 -13.51 -3.42 -3.52
CA PRO A 337 -12.23 -2.84 -3.12
C PRO A 337 -11.04 -3.56 -3.73
N LEU A 338 -11.02 -4.90 -3.66
CA LEU A 338 -9.94 -5.71 -4.21
C LEU A 338 -9.90 -5.64 -5.74
N THR A 339 -11.06 -5.62 -6.39
CA THR A 339 -11.19 -5.48 -7.85
C THR A 339 -10.60 -4.15 -8.33
N ILE A 340 -10.97 -3.03 -7.70
CA ILE A 340 -10.46 -1.70 -8.03
C ILE A 340 -8.95 -1.64 -7.76
N PHE A 341 -8.49 -2.17 -6.63
CA PHE A 341 -7.08 -2.17 -6.27
C PHE A 341 -6.24 -2.96 -7.28
N ALA A 342 -6.62 -4.20 -7.58
CA ALA A 342 -5.90 -5.07 -8.50
C ALA A 342 -5.79 -4.46 -9.89
N LEU A 343 -6.90 -3.92 -10.40
CA LEU A 343 -6.94 -3.26 -11.70
C LEU A 343 -6.03 -2.01 -11.71
N ALA A 344 -6.18 -1.12 -10.74
CA ALA A 344 -5.39 0.11 -10.64
C ALA A 344 -3.90 -0.20 -10.55
N ARG A 345 -3.52 -1.03 -9.58
CA ARG A 345 -2.13 -1.32 -9.24
C ARG A 345 -1.40 -2.07 -10.35
N SER A 346 -2.11 -2.78 -11.23
CA SER A 346 -1.51 -3.41 -12.41
C SER A 346 -0.74 -2.42 -13.30
N VAL A 347 -1.16 -1.16 -13.34
CA VAL A 347 -0.47 -0.09 -14.07
C VAL A 347 0.90 0.20 -13.43
N GLY A 348 0.95 0.36 -12.11
CA GLY A 348 2.19 0.54 -11.36
C GLY A 348 3.13 -0.66 -11.47
N TRP A 349 2.61 -1.89 -11.35
CA TRP A 349 3.40 -3.11 -11.55
C TRP A 349 4.08 -3.16 -12.91
N LEU A 350 3.35 -2.81 -13.97
CA LEU A 350 3.90 -2.76 -15.32
C LEU A 350 4.91 -1.63 -15.49
N ALA A 351 4.71 -0.46 -14.85
CA ALA A 351 5.70 0.61 -14.85
C ALA A 351 7.02 0.14 -14.25
N HIS A 352 6.95 -0.55 -13.10
CA HIS A 352 8.12 -1.09 -12.40
C HIS A 352 8.75 -2.27 -13.13
N ALA A 353 7.96 -3.11 -13.80
CA ALA A 353 8.46 -4.18 -14.65
C ALA A 353 9.21 -3.62 -15.88
N LEU A 354 8.67 -2.58 -16.53
CA LEU A 354 9.33 -1.89 -17.63
C LEU A 354 10.66 -1.27 -17.18
N GLU A 355 10.67 -0.55 -16.04
CA GLU A 355 11.90 -0.01 -15.45
C GLU A 355 12.91 -1.12 -15.13
N GLN A 356 12.45 -2.26 -14.62
CA GLN A 356 13.32 -3.40 -14.34
C GLN A 356 13.93 -3.99 -15.61
N VAL A 357 13.14 -4.16 -16.67
CA VAL A 357 13.62 -4.66 -17.98
C VAL A 357 14.66 -3.71 -18.57
N GLU A 358 14.45 -2.39 -18.45
CA GLU A 358 15.42 -1.38 -18.89
C GLU A 358 16.75 -1.48 -18.12
N THR A 359 16.72 -1.76 -16.81
CA THR A 359 17.96 -1.97 -16.05
C THR A 359 18.74 -3.22 -16.47
N GLY A 360 18.03 -4.25 -16.98
CA GLY A 360 18.61 -5.54 -17.36
C GLY A 360 19.23 -6.35 -16.21
N ALA A 361 19.12 -5.88 -14.96
CA ALA A 361 19.77 -6.49 -13.81
C ALA A 361 18.86 -7.52 -13.12
N LEU A 362 19.42 -8.69 -12.80
CA LEU A 362 18.74 -9.74 -12.04
C LEU A 362 18.65 -9.36 -10.56
N ILE A 363 17.46 -9.43 -9.97
CA ILE A 363 17.28 -9.31 -8.52
C ILE A 363 17.53 -10.67 -7.88
N ARG A 364 18.72 -10.85 -7.29
CA ARG A 364 19.14 -12.11 -6.65
C ARG A 364 19.80 -11.86 -5.30
N PRO A 365 19.02 -11.67 -4.22
CA PRO A 365 19.57 -11.48 -2.88
C PRO A 365 20.27 -12.75 -2.38
N ARG A 366 21.20 -12.57 -1.44
CA ARG A 366 21.86 -13.66 -0.71
C ARG A 366 21.23 -13.80 0.67
N ALA A 367 20.98 -15.03 1.10
CA ALA A 367 20.57 -15.32 2.47
C ALA A 367 21.79 -15.37 3.40
N HIS A 368 21.59 -15.01 4.67
CA HIS A 368 22.52 -15.33 5.76
C HIS A 368 22.12 -16.69 6.33
N TYR A 369 22.99 -17.69 6.19
CA TYR A 369 22.75 -19.02 6.73
C TYR A 369 22.91 -18.98 8.26
N VAL A 370 21.92 -19.51 8.98
CA VAL A 370 21.91 -19.64 10.46
C VAL A 370 21.58 -21.07 10.90
N GLY A 371 21.72 -22.03 9.98
CA GLY A 371 21.55 -23.45 10.28
C GLY A 371 22.78 -24.06 10.94
N VAL A 372 22.76 -25.37 11.15
CA VAL A 372 23.87 -26.10 11.73
C VAL A 372 25.04 -26.12 10.75
N GLU A 373 26.19 -25.59 11.16
CA GLU A 373 27.42 -25.67 10.38
C GLU A 373 27.95 -27.11 10.38
N PRO A 374 28.53 -27.58 9.26
CA PRO A 374 29.15 -28.90 9.22
C PRO A 374 30.32 -28.99 10.22
N PRO A 375 30.64 -30.20 10.73
CA PRO A 375 31.84 -30.40 11.53
C PRO A 375 33.05 -29.94 10.71
N VAL A 376 33.96 -29.20 11.36
CA VAL A 376 35.23 -28.80 10.73
C VAL A 376 36.05 -30.07 10.50
N GLU A 377 36.45 -30.34 9.25
CA GLU A 377 37.36 -31.44 8.89
C GLU A 377 38.80 -31.19 9.37
#